data_AF-A0A2N0V235-F1
#
_entry.id   AF-A0A2N0V235-F1
#
_cell.length_a   1.000
_cell.length_b   1.000
_cell.length_c   1.000
_cell.angle_alpha   90.00
_cell.angle_beta   90.00
_cell.angle_gamma   90.00
#
_symmetry.space_group_name_H-M   'P 1'
#
loop_
_entity.id
_entity.type
_entity.pdbx_description
1 polymer ?
#
loop_
_entity_poly.entity_id
_entity_poly.type
_entity_poly.pdbx_seq_one_letter_code
_entity_poly.pdbx_strand_id
1 'polypeptide(L)'
;MQEPHPVGWSFLHFLEEMTMTLIEQPSVTVMQIEASTVRYLNQYRCPYCQNEWEDVWDCGCNDRCPDCNKEIEPYDSALIEGESAETELPVEEPASANVTAAGVNRLFIVSYEIDYVHRVSVGVTADSLEAAQQLAEQAFNDGTIWDDTAAMPLFSDEYHEVEGESLAWECVAVAQLPEPDHSVRQLKKEQATMQVCRGLVEAYKQGEANGGIIDWEDLDQLIPLALQALGKPVLDIQS
;
A
#
# COMPACT_ATOMS: atom_id res chain seq x y z
N MET A 1 -9.92 -42.74 7.09
CA MET A 1 -10.42 -41.59 7.85
C MET A 1 -9.27 -40.61 7.91
N GLN A 2 -9.23 -39.74 6.91
CA GLN A 2 -8.21 -38.70 6.74
C GLN A 2 -8.81 -37.44 7.37
N GLU A 3 -8.10 -36.84 8.32
CA GLU A 3 -8.50 -35.54 8.89
C GLU A 3 -8.37 -34.44 7.82
N PRO A 4 -9.30 -33.47 7.76
CA PRO A 4 -9.20 -32.35 6.84
C PRO A 4 -8.23 -31.29 7.38
N HIS A 5 -7.36 -30.78 6.49
CA HIS A 5 -6.49 -29.63 6.72
C HIS A 5 -7.32 -28.34 6.93
N PRO A 6 -6.84 -27.38 7.74
CA PRO A 6 -7.58 -26.16 8.01
C PRO A 6 -7.55 -25.21 6.81
N VAL A 7 -8.74 -24.77 6.43
CA VAL A 7 -9.05 -23.78 5.38
C VAL A 7 -9.08 -22.38 6.00
N GLY A 8 -8.53 -21.40 5.28
CA GLY A 8 -8.98 -20.00 5.34
C GLY A 8 -8.08 -19.06 6.14
N TRP A 9 -7.21 -18.33 5.45
CA TRP A 9 -6.64 -17.08 5.95
C TRP A 9 -7.45 -15.94 5.33
N SER A 10 -8.30 -15.31 6.14
CA SER A 10 -9.04 -14.11 5.75
C SER A 10 -8.11 -12.90 5.82
N PHE A 11 -7.93 -12.20 4.71
CA PHE A 11 -6.98 -11.10 4.51
C PHE A 11 -7.28 -9.81 5.32
N LEU A 12 -8.18 -9.87 6.31
CA LEU A 12 -8.59 -8.73 7.15
C LEU A 12 -8.14 -8.82 8.62
N HIS A 13 -7.19 -9.70 8.96
CA HIS A 13 -6.75 -9.89 10.36
C HIS A 13 -5.23 -9.83 10.54
N PHE A 14 -4.56 -8.82 9.99
CA PHE A 14 -3.11 -8.64 10.22
C PHE A 14 -2.75 -7.19 10.55
N LEU A 15 -3.23 -6.72 11.70
CA LEU A 15 -2.73 -5.54 12.39
C LEU A 15 -2.91 -5.73 13.90
N GLU A 16 -1.97 -6.41 14.53
CA GLU A 16 -1.68 -6.14 15.93
C GLU A 16 -0.23 -6.55 16.23
N GLU A 17 0.51 -5.55 16.70
CA GLU A 17 1.76 -5.61 17.47
C GLU A 17 3.06 -6.02 16.77
N MET A 18 3.94 -5.03 16.56
CA MET A 18 5.39 -5.20 16.81
C MET A 18 6.05 -3.83 17.08
N THR A 19 6.46 -3.61 18.32
CA THR A 19 7.33 -2.50 18.73
C THR A 19 8.78 -2.98 18.72
N MET A 20 9.68 -2.27 18.03
CA MET A 20 11.13 -2.41 18.26
C MET A 20 11.86 -1.07 18.16
N THR A 21 12.66 -0.84 19.19
CA THR A 21 13.42 0.36 19.54
C THR A 21 14.73 0.44 18.75
N LEU A 22 15.03 1.63 18.23
CA LEU A 22 16.20 1.99 17.41
C LEU A 22 17.46 2.25 18.25
N ILE A 23 18.65 1.85 17.75
CA ILE A 23 19.95 2.41 18.18
C ILE A 23 20.87 2.59 16.95
N GLU A 24 21.57 3.74 16.93
CA GLU A 24 22.28 4.42 15.84
C GLU A 24 23.71 3.92 15.50
N GLN A 25 24.04 3.91 14.20
CA GLN A 25 25.27 4.35 13.44
C GLN A 25 26.71 3.93 13.91
N PRO A 26 27.82 4.02 13.10
CA PRO A 26 28.03 4.73 11.81
C PRO A 26 28.84 4.01 10.69
N SER A 27 28.60 4.49 9.45
CA SER A 27 29.50 4.75 8.31
C SER A 27 30.59 3.75 7.90
N VAL A 28 30.33 2.93 6.87
CA VAL A 28 31.37 2.44 5.94
C VAL A 28 30.83 2.47 4.51
N THR A 29 31.53 3.22 3.66
CA THR A 29 31.32 3.40 2.22
C THR A 29 31.56 2.09 1.47
N VAL A 30 30.56 1.52 0.79
CA VAL A 30 30.77 0.45 -0.20
C VAL A 30 29.78 0.57 -1.37
N MET A 31 30.38 0.63 -2.57
CA MET A 31 29.89 0.42 -3.94
C MET A 31 28.46 -0.13 -4.10
N GLN A 32 27.62 0.69 -4.72
CA GLN A 32 26.32 0.37 -5.30
C GLN A 32 26.45 -0.66 -6.43
N ILE A 33 25.59 -1.68 -6.41
CA ILE A 33 25.21 -2.42 -7.62
C ILE A 33 23.71 -2.15 -7.76
N GLU A 34 23.35 -1.33 -8.74
CA GLU A 34 22.00 -0.82 -8.94
C GLU A 34 21.11 -1.84 -9.65
N ALA A 35 20.04 -2.26 -8.98
CA ALA A 35 18.86 -2.80 -9.64
C ALA A 35 18.07 -1.61 -10.18
N SER A 36 18.17 -1.37 -11.49
CA SER A 36 17.42 -0.33 -12.20
C SER A 36 15.94 -0.70 -12.25
N THR A 37 15.18 -0.36 -11.21
CA THR A 37 13.72 -0.32 -11.25
C THR A 37 13.28 1.00 -11.88
N VAL A 38 12.69 0.92 -13.07
CA VAL A 38 12.11 2.09 -13.75
C VAL A 38 10.99 2.64 -12.87
N ARG A 39 11.04 3.93 -12.55
CA ARG A 39 9.99 4.63 -11.78
C ARG A 39 9.44 5.80 -12.58
N TYR A 40 8.17 6.10 -12.40
CA TYR A 40 7.44 7.21 -13.01
C TYR A 40 7.00 8.19 -11.94
N LEU A 41 7.27 9.48 -12.13
CA LEU A 41 6.62 10.56 -11.37
C LEU A 41 5.31 10.91 -12.09
N ASN A 42 4.21 10.45 -11.51
CA ASN A 42 2.87 10.70 -12.01
C ASN A 42 2.34 12.02 -11.42
N GLN A 43 1.79 12.86 -12.29
CA GLN A 43 1.19 14.15 -11.91
C GLN A 43 -0.33 14.07 -12.08
N TYR A 44 -1.06 14.43 -11.02
CA TYR A 44 -2.51 14.31 -10.95
C TYR A 44 -3.16 15.67 -10.71
N ARG A 45 -4.35 15.86 -11.28
CA ARG A 45 -5.20 17.02 -11.06
C ARG A 45 -6.64 16.57 -10.96
N CYS A 46 -7.25 16.75 -9.80
CA CYS A 46 -8.65 16.42 -9.59
C CYS A 46 -9.55 17.48 -10.25
N PRO A 47 -10.40 17.14 -11.24
CA PRO A 47 -11.28 18.11 -11.88
C PRO A 47 -12.46 18.53 -11.00
N TYR A 48 -12.68 17.84 -9.88
CA TYR A 48 -13.81 18.08 -8.97
C TYR A 48 -13.48 19.09 -7.89
N CYS A 49 -12.31 18.96 -7.24
CA CYS A 49 -11.88 19.85 -6.16
C CYS A 49 -10.64 20.69 -6.51
N GLN A 50 -10.08 20.52 -7.71
CA GLN A 50 -8.90 21.23 -8.22
C GLN A 50 -7.60 20.97 -7.45
N ASN A 51 -7.58 19.98 -6.56
CA ASN A 51 -6.34 19.55 -5.91
C ASN A 51 -5.37 18.95 -6.91
N GLU A 52 -4.10 19.31 -6.76
CA GLU A 52 -2.98 18.78 -7.54
C GLU A 52 -2.04 18.03 -6.60
N TRP A 53 -1.55 16.89 -7.05
CA TRP A 53 -0.54 16.13 -6.32
C TRP A 53 0.30 15.32 -7.30
N GLU A 54 1.42 14.83 -6.81
CA GLU A 54 2.32 13.96 -7.53
C GLU A 54 2.61 12.73 -6.68
N ASP A 55 2.82 11.58 -7.31
CA ASP A 55 3.31 10.39 -6.63
C ASP A 55 4.18 9.55 -7.57
N VAL A 56 5.03 8.74 -6.98
CA VAL A 56 5.98 7.90 -7.69
C VAL A 56 5.48 6.47 -7.70
N TRP A 57 5.39 5.91 -8.91
CA TRP A 57 4.89 4.57 -9.17
C TRP A 57 5.85 3.84 -10.11
N ASP A 58 5.75 2.53 -10.18
CA ASP A 58 6.40 1.71 -11.22
C ASP A 58 5.64 1.78 -12.57
N CYS A 59 4.45 2.38 -12.59
CA CYS A 59 3.57 2.53 -13.75
C CYS A 59 2.79 3.86 -13.76
N GLY A 60 2.20 4.25 -14.89
CA GLY A 60 1.27 5.40 -14.98
C GLY A 60 -0.11 5.09 -14.39
N CYS A 61 -0.16 4.70 -13.12
CA CYS A 61 -1.36 4.17 -12.48
C CYS A 61 -2.31 5.29 -11.99
N ASN A 62 -3.62 5.03 -11.94
CA ASN A 62 -4.61 5.95 -11.36
C ASN A 62 -4.42 6.09 -9.84
N ASP A 63 -4.78 7.24 -9.28
CA ASP A 63 -4.73 7.49 -7.83
C ASP A 63 -6.01 8.15 -7.31
N ARG A 64 -6.25 8.09 -5.99
CA ARG A 64 -7.41 8.73 -5.34
C ARG A 64 -7.04 10.11 -4.83
N CYS A 65 -7.82 11.11 -5.26
CA CYS A 65 -7.66 12.48 -4.82
C CYS A 65 -7.67 12.58 -3.28
N PRO A 66 -6.64 13.18 -2.64
CA PRO A 66 -6.55 13.23 -1.18
C PRO A 66 -7.65 14.06 -0.52
N ASP A 67 -8.30 14.96 -1.27
CA ASP A 67 -9.35 15.83 -0.74
C ASP A 67 -10.75 15.22 -0.88
N CYS A 68 -11.09 14.66 -2.04
CA CYS A 68 -12.45 14.20 -2.35
C CYS A 68 -12.56 12.69 -2.63
N ASN A 69 -11.44 11.96 -2.54
CA ASN A 69 -11.32 10.51 -2.69
C ASN A 69 -11.81 9.93 -4.03
N LYS A 70 -11.99 10.79 -5.05
CA LYS A 70 -12.31 10.36 -6.42
C LYS A 70 -11.07 9.82 -7.09
N GLU A 71 -11.24 8.76 -7.87
CA GLU A 71 -10.18 8.20 -8.69
C GLU A 71 -9.86 9.16 -9.85
N ILE A 72 -8.58 9.39 -10.07
CA ILE A 72 -8.02 10.36 -11.02
C ILE A 72 -6.85 9.70 -11.75
N GLU A 73 -6.89 9.71 -13.08
CA GLU A 73 -5.76 9.30 -13.92
C GLU A 73 -4.68 10.39 -13.92
N PRO A 74 -3.38 10.02 -14.00
CA PRO A 74 -2.33 11.00 -14.14
C PRO A 74 -2.44 11.71 -15.49
N TYR A 75 -2.25 13.03 -15.51
CA TYR A 75 -2.23 13.80 -16.75
C TYR A 75 -0.82 13.88 -17.36
N ASP A 76 0.21 13.56 -16.59
CA ASP A 76 1.60 13.43 -17.04
C ASP A 76 2.33 12.36 -16.22
N SER A 77 3.25 11.62 -16.84
CA SER A 77 4.03 10.54 -16.22
C SER A 77 5.47 10.62 -16.71
N ALA A 78 6.33 11.26 -15.92
CA ALA A 78 7.74 11.44 -16.26
C ALA A 78 8.58 10.26 -15.76
N LEU A 79 9.44 9.71 -16.62
CA LEU A 79 10.42 8.70 -16.21
C LEU A 79 11.45 9.31 -15.25
N ILE A 80 11.64 8.66 -14.12
CA ILE A 80 12.71 8.93 -13.18
C ILE A 80 13.86 7.99 -13.56
N GLU A 81 14.82 8.52 -14.33
CA GLU A 81 16.03 7.78 -14.67
C GLU A 81 16.83 7.49 -13.40
N GLY A 82 17.17 6.21 -13.17
CA GLY A 82 18.18 5.83 -12.19
C GLY A 82 19.54 6.35 -12.65
N GLU A 83 20.30 6.94 -11.73
CA GLU A 83 21.60 7.57 -11.98
C GLU A 83 22.63 6.51 -12.43
N SER A 84 22.64 6.19 -13.73
CA SER A 84 23.59 5.25 -14.32
C SER A 84 25.00 5.87 -14.34
N ALA A 85 25.78 5.61 -13.29
CA ALA A 85 27.18 6.00 -13.24
C ALA A 85 28.02 5.10 -14.17
N GLU A 86 28.22 5.53 -15.41
CA GLU A 86 29.28 4.98 -16.27
C GLU A 86 30.63 5.28 -15.65
N THR A 87 31.31 4.28 -15.09
CA THR A 87 32.72 4.42 -14.68
C THR A 87 33.51 3.21 -15.14
N GLU A 88 34.41 3.46 -16.10
CA GLU A 88 35.41 2.50 -16.58
C GLU A 88 36.30 2.02 -15.42
N LEU A 89 36.37 0.70 -15.21
CA LEU A 89 37.21 0.08 -14.19
C LEU A 89 38.61 -0.24 -14.74
N PRO A 90 39.71 0.15 -14.05
CA PRO A 90 40.98 -0.54 -14.18
C PRO A 90 41.04 -1.74 -13.23
N VAL A 91 41.42 -2.87 -13.80
CA VAL A 91 41.77 -4.14 -13.14
C VAL A 91 42.87 -3.92 -12.11
N GLU A 92 42.66 -4.30 -10.84
CA GLU A 92 43.68 -4.95 -10.00
C GLU A 92 43.02 -5.86 -8.93
N GLU A 93 43.49 -7.11 -8.87
CA GLU A 93 43.21 -8.05 -7.77
C GLU A 93 43.89 -7.57 -6.48
N PRO A 94 43.33 -7.92 -5.30
CA PRO A 94 44.19 -8.67 -4.40
C PRO A 94 43.51 -9.82 -3.65
N ALA A 95 44.20 -10.96 -3.74
CA ALA A 95 44.63 -11.84 -2.67
C ALA A 95 43.72 -12.03 -1.44
N SER A 96 43.30 -13.29 -1.33
CA SER A 96 42.75 -14.00 -0.19
C SER A 96 43.25 -13.54 1.19
N ALA A 97 42.31 -13.20 2.07
CA ALA A 97 42.49 -13.29 3.52
C ALA A 97 41.20 -13.84 4.14
N ASN A 98 41.31 -15.03 4.72
CA ASN A 98 40.27 -15.67 5.52
C ASN A 98 39.95 -14.80 6.74
N VAL A 99 38.73 -14.25 6.80
CA VAL A 99 38.16 -13.65 8.01
C VAL A 99 37.04 -14.55 8.50
N THR A 100 37.21 -15.04 9.73
CA THR A 100 36.24 -15.78 10.53
C THR A 100 34.90 -15.05 10.60
N ALA A 101 33.84 -15.70 10.11
CA ALA A 101 32.49 -15.15 10.03
C ALA A 101 31.84 -15.00 11.41
N ALA A 102 32.01 -13.83 12.02
CA ALA A 102 30.99 -13.28 12.92
C ALA A 102 29.75 -12.96 12.07
N GLY A 103 28.57 -13.41 12.49
CA GLY A 103 27.35 -13.39 11.69
C GLY A 103 27.02 -12.01 11.14
N VAL A 104 27.31 -11.79 9.86
CA VAL A 104 26.85 -10.61 9.13
C VAL A 104 25.38 -10.85 8.83
N ASN A 105 24.49 -10.11 9.50
CA ASN A 105 23.07 -10.09 9.13
C ASN A 105 22.99 -9.49 7.72
N ARG A 106 22.61 -10.33 6.75
CA ARG A 106 22.34 -9.90 5.39
C ARG A 106 20.86 -9.57 5.27
N LEU A 107 20.55 -8.51 4.53
CA LEU A 107 19.18 -8.14 4.20
C LEU A 107 18.77 -8.88 2.93
N PHE A 108 17.51 -9.32 2.91
CA PHE A 108 16.92 -10.00 1.78
C PHE A 108 15.50 -9.46 1.58
N ILE A 109 15.12 -9.27 0.32
CA ILE A 109 13.71 -9.16 -0.08
C ILE A 109 13.25 -10.57 -0.41
N VAL A 110 12.12 -10.99 0.17
CA VAL A 110 11.51 -12.28 -0.09
C VAL A 110 10.11 -12.04 -0.63
N SER A 111 9.84 -12.56 -1.81
CA SER A 111 8.58 -12.41 -2.54
C SER A 111 8.01 -13.77 -2.94
N TYR A 112 6.72 -13.82 -3.20
CA TYR A 112 6.05 -14.93 -3.85
C TYR A 112 4.89 -14.38 -4.69
N GLU A 113 4.47 -15.16 -5.68
CA GLU A 113 3.29 -14.88 -6.51
C GLU A 113 2.32 -16.04 -6.42
N ILE A 114 1.01 -15.75 -6.50
CA ILE A 114 -0.06 -16.73 -6.51
C ILE A 114 -1.17 -16.30 -7.46
N ASP A 115 -1.64 -17.24 -8.27
CA ASP A 115 -2.77 -17.03 -9.16
C ASP A 115 -4.09 -16.98 -8.37
N TYR A 116 -4.93 -16.00 -8.69
CA TYR A 116 -6.25 -15.87 -8.12
C TYR A 116 -7.30 -15.57 -9.18
N VAL A 117 -8.55 -15.95 -8.87
CA VAL A 117 -9.75 -15.56 -9.59
C VAL A 117 -10.41 -14.41 -8.84
N HIS A 118 -10.50 -13.26 -9.49
CA HIS A 118 -11.31 -12.13 -9.04
C HIS A 118 -12.76 -12.35 -9.48
N ARG A 119 -13.69 -12.44 -8.52
CA ARG A 119 -15.11 -12.67 -8.77
C ARG A 119 -15.95 -11.52 -8.21
N VAL A 120 -16.58 -10.80 -9.13
CA VAL A 120 -17.39 -9.63 -8.83
C VAL A 120 -18.83 -9.90 -9.22
N SER A 121 -19.78 -9.56 -8.35
CA SER A 121 -21.21 -9.68 -8.63
C SER A 121 -21.88 -8.33 -8.39
N VAL A 122 -22.59 -7.83 -9.40
CA VAL A 122 -23.37 -6.57 -9.32
C VAL A 122 -24.83 -6.80 -9.69
N GLY A 123 -25.71 -5.95 -9.20
CA GLY A 123 -27.11 -5.90 -9.63
C GLY A 123 -27.27 -5.12 -10.92
N VAL A 124 -27.98 -5.66 -11.91
CA VAL A 124 -28.31 -4.94 -13.14
C VAL A 124 -29.79 -5.09 -13.44
N THR A 125 -30.46 -3.96 -13.70
CA THR A 125 -31.85 -3.95 -14.19
C THR A 125 -31.82 -3.72 -15.70
N ALA A 126 -32.29 -4.71 -16.48
CA ALA A 126 -32.35 -4.60 -17.93
C ALA A 126 -33.51 -5.45 -18.49
N ASP A 127 -33.91 -5.14 -19.72
CA ASP A 127 -35.02 -5.83 -20.40
C ASP A 127 -34.62 -7.21 -20.96
N SER A 128 -33.32 -7.53 -20.99
CA SER A 128 -32.79 -8.83 -21.44
C SER A 128 -31.46 -9.17 -20.78
N LEU A 129 -31.07 -10.44 -20.84
CA LEU A 129 -29.76 -10.90 -20.35
C LEU A 129 -28.59 -10.24 -21.09
N GLU A 130 -28.72 -10.08 -22.40
CA GLU A 130 -27.70 -9.44 -23.24
C GLU A 130 -27.54 -7.96 -22.88
N ALA A 131 -28.66 -7.25 -22.67
CA ALA A 131 -28.62 -5.86 -22.24
C ALA A 131 -28.02 -5.72 -20.83
N ALA A 132 -28.31 -6.66 -19.91
CA ALA A 132 -27.70 -6.67 -18.59
C ALA A 132 -26.17 -6.84 -18.65
N GLN A 133 -25.70 -7.76 -19.51
CA GLN A 133 -24.28 -7.98 -19.72
C GLN A 133 -23.60 -6.74 -20.32
N GLN A 134 -24.20 -6.12 -21.34
CA GLN A 134 -23.66 -4.91 -21.96
C GLN A 134 -23.55 -3.74 -20.99
N LEU A 135 -24.55 -3.56 -20.11
CA LEU A 135 -24.52 -2.53 -19.08
C LEU A 135 -23.40 -2.78 -18.05
N ALA A 136 -23.20 -4.02 -17.62
CA ALA A 136 -22.12 -4.37 -16.70
C ALA A 136 -20.74 -4.20 -17.35
N GLU A 137 -20.58 -4.64 -18.60
CA GLU A 137 -19.32 -4.50 -19.36
C GLU A 137 -18.98 -3.02 -19.59
N GLN A 138 -19.98 -2.21 -19.93
CA GLN A 138 -19.77 -0.77 -20.06
C GLN A 138 -19.35 -0.14 -18.72
N ALA A 139 -20.03 -0.47 -17.61
CA ALA A 139 -19.65 0.04 -16.29
C ALA A 139 -18.25 -0.42 -15.86
N PHE A 140 -17.81 -1.62 -16.26
CA PHE A 140 -16.44 -2.09 -16.02
C PHE A 140 -15.43 -1.24 -16.79
N ASN A 141 -15.66 -1.03 -18.09
CA ASN A 141 -14.78 -0.23 -18.95
C ASN A 141 -14.74 1.25 -18.53
N ASP A 142 -15.85 1.78 -18.03
CA ASP A 142 -15.96 3.15 -17.52
C ASP A 142 -15.41 3.29 -16.08
N GLY A 143 -14.99 2.18 -15.44
CA GLY A 143 -14.48 2.17 -14.07
C GLY A 143 -15.53 2.39 -12.98
N THR A 144 -16.83 2.40 -13.32
CA THR A 144 -17.92 2.72 -12.39
C THR A 144 -18.61 1.49 -11.80
N ILE A 145 -18.26 0.27 -12.23
CA ILE A 145 -18.90 -0.97 -11.76
C ILE A 145 -18.71 -1.20 -10.24
N TRP A 146 -17.72 -0.54 -9.65
CA TRP A 146 -17.32 -0.66 -8.24
C TRP A 146 -18.00 0.37 -7.32
N ASP A 147 -18.77 1.31 -7.86
CA ASP A 147 -19.26 2.49 -7.14
C ASP A 147 -20.38 2.20 -6.11
N ASP A 148 -20.85 0.95 -6.03
CA ASP A 148 -21.96 0.50 -5.16
C ASP A 148 -23.15 1.46 -5.16
N THR A 149 -23.74 1.68 -6.34
CA THR A 149 -24.85 2.63 -6.50
C THR A 149 -26.19 1.91 -6.34
N ALA A 150 -27.25 2.66 -5.98
CA ALA A 150 -28.60 2.09 -5.92
C ALA A 150 -29.09 1.48 -7.26
N ALA A 151 -28.57 1.96 -8.39
CA ALA A 151 -28.92 1.47 -9.72
C ALA A 151 -28.11 0.22 -10.12
N MET A 152 -26.89 0.10 -9.60
CA MET A 152 -25.99 -1.03 -9.82
C MET A 152 -25.28 -1.38 -8.50
N PRO A 153 -25.98 -2.05 -7.57
CA PRO A 153 -25.43 -2.36 -6.25
C PRO A 153 -24.34 -3.43 -6.37
N LEU A 154 -23.27 -3.29 -5.59
CA LEU A 154 -22.20 -4.27 -5.51
C LEU A 154 -22.57 -5.35 -4.48
N PHE A 155 -22.70 -6.59 -4.92
CA PHE A 155 -23.06 -7.71 -4.05
C PHE A 155 -21.86 -8.47 -3.50
N SER A 156 -20.82 -8.65 -4.32
CA SER A 156 -19.62 -9.36 -3.92
C SER A 156 -18.40 -8.84 -4.68
N ASP A 157 -17.28 -8.76 -3.98
CA ASP A 157 -15.94 -8.53 -4.53
C ASP A 157 -15.01 -9.53 -3.84
N GLU A 158 -14.78 -10.68 -4.49
CA GLU A 158 -14.12 -11.84 -3.89
C GLU A 158 -12.88 -12.25 -4.68
N TYR A 159 -11.87 -12.74 -3.96
CA TYR A 159 -10.65 -13.28 -4.52
C TYR A 159 -10.53 -14.74 -4.08
N HIS A 160 -10.38 -15.64 -5.05
CA HIS A 160 -10.24 -17.08 -4.80
C HIS A 160 -8.91 -17.55 -5.34
N GLU A 161 -8.06 -18.15 -4.51
CA GLU A 161 -6.83 -18.79 -4.97
C GLU A 161 -7.16 -19.94 -5.93
N VAL A 162 -6.34 -20.10 -6.97
CA VAL A 162 -6.48 -21.23 -7.89
C VAL A 162 -5.97 -22.51 -7.22
N GLU A 163 -6.85 -23.51 -7.09
CA GLU A 163 -6.48 -24.80 -6.48
C GLU A 163 -5.40 -25.54 -7.30
N GLY A 164 -4.42 -26.12 -6.60
CA GLY A 164 -3.41 -27.00 -7.19
C GLY A 164 -2.08 -26.33 -7.52
N GLU A 165 -1.99 -25.00 -7.35
CA GLU A 165 -0.75 -24.27 -7.55
C GLU A 165 0.22 -24.41 -6.36
N SER A 166 1.52 -24.35 -6.65
CA SER A 166 2.58 -24.39 -5.66
C SER A 166 3.28 -23.03 -5.60
N LEU A 167 3.20 -22.36 -4.44
CA LEU A 167 3.89 -21.09 -4.17
C LEU A 167 5.38 -21.18 -4.50
N ALA A 168 5.84 -20.32 -5.42
CA ALA A 168 7.24 -20.13 -5.73
C ALA A 168 7.79 -18.94 -4.95
N TRP A 169 8.86 -19.18 -4.18
CA TRP A 169 9.53 -18.14 -3.41
C TRP A 169 10.72 -17.58 -4.19
N GLU A 170 10.81 -16.26 -4.26
CA GLU A 170 11.99 -15.55 -4.72
C GLU A 170 12.66 -14.86 -3.54
N CYS A 171 13.99 -14.85 -3.53
CA CYS A 171 14.79 -14.24 -2.48
C CYS A 171 15.99 -13.51 -3.08
N VAL A 172 16.04 -12.20 -2.88
CA VAL A 172 17.06 -11.31 -3.43
C VAL A 172 17.83 -10.66 -2.28
N ALA A 173 19.15 -10.84 -2.25
CA ALA A 173 20.00 -10.16 -1.28
C ALA A 173 20.10 -8.66 -1.63
N VAL A 174 19.94 -7.80 -0.63
CA VAL A 174 19.99 -6.35 -0.81
C VAL A 174 20.93 -5.68 0.18
N ALA A 175 21.50 -4.55 -0.21
CA ALA A 175 22.34 -3.73 0.68
C ALA A 175 21.48 -2.93 1.68
N GLN A 176 20.28 -2.54 1.26
CA GLN A 176 19.30 -1.80 2.05
C GLN A 176 17.88 -2.24 1.66
N LEU A 177 16.94 -2.17 2.59
CA LEU A 177 15.52 -2.40 2.27
C LEU A 177 14.99 -1.19 1.49
N PRO A 178 14.19 -1.41 0.44
CA PRO A 178 13.56 -0.32 -0.29
C PRO A 178 12.52 0.39 0.59
N GLU A 179 12.20 1.63 0.25
CA GLU A 179 11.03 2.30 0.82
C GLU A 179 9.76 1.50 0.50
N PRO A 180 8.75 1.50 1.40
CA PRO A 180 7.50 0.82 1.15
C PRO A 180 6.82 1.29 -0.13
N ASP A 181 6.31 0.34 -0.89
CA ASP A 181 5.50 0.61 -2.08
C ASP A 181 4.27 1.48 -1.74
N HIS A 182 3.71 2.17 -2.76
CA HIS A 182 2.49 2.95 -2.60
C HIS A 182 1.36 2.13 -1.97
N SER A 183 1.15 0.88 -2.37
CA SER A 183 0.12 0.00 -1.78
C SER A 183 0.26 -0.13 -0.26
N VAL A 184 1.49 -0.22 0.25
CA VAL A 184 1.78 -0.29 1.70
C VAL A 184 1.58 1.08 2.36
N ARG A 185 1.99 2.17 1.70
CA ARG A 185 1.78 3.54 2.19
C ARG A 185 0.27 3.84 2.31
N GLN A 186 -0.50 3.51 1.29
CA GLN A 186 -1.95 3.68 1.24
C GLN A 186 -2.65 2.81 2.29
N LEU A 187 -2.26 1.53 2.41
CA LEU A 187 -2.75 0.65 3.48
C LEU A 187 -2.53 1.27 4.86
N LYS A 188 -1.33 1.81 5.14
CA LYS A 188 -1.04 2.49 6.42
C LYS A 188 -1.92 3.72 6.65
N LYS A 189 -2.25 4.49 5.60
CA LYS A 189 -3.15 5.65 5.70
C LYS A 189 -4.58 5.22 6.04
N GLU A 190 -5.09 4.17 5.38
CA GLU A 190 -6.43 3.62 5.63
C GLU A 190 -6.57 3.06 7.04
N GLN A 191 -5.54 2.35 7.50
CA GLN A 191 -5.46 1.81 8.86
C GLN A 191 -5.48 2.93 9.91
N ALA A 192 -4.66 3.97 9.71
CA ALA A 192 -4.64 5.15 10.57
C ALA A 192 -6.02 5.85 10.57
N THR A 193 -6.65 5.97 9.40
CA THR A 193 -8.01 6.55 9.27
C THR A 193 -9.02 5.77 10.11
N MET A 194 -9.02 4.44 10.04
CA MET A 194 -9.92 3.63 10.85
C MET A 194 -9.63 3.69 12.35
N GLN A 195 -8.36 3.77 12.74
CA GLN A 195 -8.00 3.96 14.14
C GLN A 195 -8.51 5.32 14.67
N VAL A 196 -8.37 6.39 13.90
CA VAL A 196 -8.92 7.72 14.25
C VAL A 196 -10.43 7.65 14.40
N CYS A 197 -11.15 7.08 13.44
CA CYS A 197 -12.61 6.95 13.51
C CYS A 197 -13.07 6.18 14.75
N ARG A 198 -12.41 5.06 15.07
CA ARG A 198 -12.69 4.27 16.29
C ARG A 198 -12.40 5.07 17.55
N GLY A 199 -11.24 5.72 17.60
CA GLY A 199 -10.82 6.55 18.73
C GLY A 199 -11.77 7.71 19.00
N LEU A 200 -12.24 8.41 17.96
CA LEU A 200 -13.20 9.50 18.10
C LEU A 200 -14.54 9.02 18.69
N VAL A 201 -15.03 7.86 18.26
CA VAL A 201 -16.25 7.26 18.82
C VAL A 201 -16.04 6.89 20.29
N GLU A 202 -14.87 6.36 20.63
CA GLU A 202 -14.56 5.98 22.01
C GLU A 202 -14.42 7.21 22.92
N ALA A 203 -13.67 8.23 22.49
CA ALA A 203 -13.55 9.51 23.21
C ALA A 203 -14.91 10.17 23.44
N TYR A 204 -15.82 10.11 22.46
CA TYR A 204 -17.18 10.60 22.61
C TYR A 204 -17.96 9.81 23.69
N LYS A 205 -17.91 8.47 23.66
CA LYS A 205 -18.60 7.62 24.64
C LYS A 205 -18.05 7.82 26.05
N GLN A 206 -16.72 7.93 26.17
CA GLN A 206 -16.03 8.21 27.42
C GLN A 206 -16.48 9.57 27.98
N GLY A 207 -16.53 10.59 27.12
CA GLY A 207 -17.01 11.91 27.49
C GLY A 207 -18.46 11.92 27.94
N GLU A 208 -19.35 11.18 27.25
CA GLU A 208 -20.74 11.00 27.67
C GLU A 208 -20.85 10.37 29.06
N ALA A 209 -20.06 9.33 29.33
CA ALA A 209 -20.00 8.67 30.63
C ALA A 209 -19.46 9.60 31.75
N ASN A 210 -18.56 10.52 31.39
CA ASN A 210 -17.91 11.46 32.31
C ASN A 210 -18.65 12.81 32.44
N GLY A 211 -19.94 12.87 32.06
CA GLY A 211 -20.77 14.06 32.23
C GLY A 211 -20.83 14.99 31.02
N GLY A 212 -20.51 14.48 29.83
CA GLY A 212 -20.64 15.18 28.55
C GLY A 212 -19.41 15.99 28.13
N ILE A 213 -18.24 15.75 28.73
CA ILE A 213 -17.00 16.46 28.43
C ILE A 213 -15.96 15.46 27.93
N ILE A 214 -15.51 15.64 26.69
CA ILE A 214 -14.40 14.88 26.10
C ILE A 214 -13.09 15.41 26.68
N ASP A 215 -12.18 14.52 27.08
CA ASP A 215 -10.83 14.90 27.52
C ASP A 215 -9.96 15.26 26.31
N TRP A 216 -9.15 16.31 26.44
CA TRP A 216 -8.19 16.67 25.40
C TRP A 216 -7.11 15.60 25.25
N GLU A 217 -6.76 14.89 26.33
CA GLU A 217 -5.80 13.78 26.25
C GLU A 217 -6.28 12.65 25.33
N ASP A 218 -7.60 12.40 25.28
CA ASP A 218 -8.20 11.41 24.37
C ASP A 218 -8.05 11.85 22.90
N LEU A 219 -8.11 13.15 22.63
CA LEU A 219 -7.95 13.70 21.27
C LEU A 219 -6.48 13.79 20.87
N ASP A 220 -5.60 14.18 21.79
CA ASP A 220 -4.16 14.34 21.55
C ASP A 220 -3.53 13.01 21.09
N GLN A 221 -4.02 11.87 21.58
CA GLN A 221 -3.60 10.54 21.15
C GLN A 221 -4.01 10.22 19.70
N LEU A 222 -5.06 10.86 19.17
CA LEU A 222 -5.56 10.64 17.81
C LEU A 222 -4.91 11.56 16.78
N ILE A 223 -4.38 12.71 17.20
CA ILE A 223 -3.79 13.69 16.28
C ILE A 223 -2.63 13.10 15.43
N PRO A 224 -1.66 12.37 15.98
CA PRO A 224 -0.60 11.76 15.17
C PRO A 224 -1.14 10.78 14.13
N LEU A 225 -2.17 9.99 14.49
CA LEU A 225 -2.83 9.05 13.58
C LEU A 225 -3.60 9.80 12.48
N ALA A 226 -4.24 10.92 12.81
CA ALA A 226 -4.92 11.77 11.84
C ALA A 226 -3.92 12.42 10.85
N LEU A 227 -2.76 12.87 11.33
CA LEU A 227 -1.70 13.36 10.44
C LEU A 227 -1.17 12.27 9.52
N GLN A 228 -0.95 11.06 10.06
CA GLN A 228 -0.53 9.90 9.28
C GLN A 228 -1.59 9.53 8.22
N ALA A 229 -2.88 9.53 8.56
CA ALA A 229 -3.97 9.28 7.63
C ALA A 229 -4.00 10.30 6.47
N LEU A 230 -3.71 11.57 6.78
CA LEU A 230 -3.60 12.66 5.79
C LEU A 230 -2.30 12.64 4.99
N GLY A 231 -1.39 11.69 5.25
CA GLY A 231 -0.07 11.64 4.61
C GLY A 231 0.85 12.81 5.01
N LYS A 232 0.58 13.47 6.14
CA LYS A 232 1.38 14.60 6.63
C LYS A 232 2.46 14.11 7.59
N PRO A 233 3.70 14.66 7.51
CA PRO A 233 4.73 14.35 8.48
C PRO A 233 4.31 14.84 9.87
N VAL A 234 4.60 14.04 10.90
CA VAL A 234 4.26 14.31 12.32
C VAL A 234 4.98 15.56 12.89
N LEU A 235 5.88 16.18 12.12
CA LEU A 235 6.78 17.25 12.58
C LEU A 235 6.17 18.66 12.69
N ASP A 236 4.90 18.87 12.32
CA ASP A 236 4.29 20.22 12.34
C ASP A 236 3.55 20.60 13.64
N ILE A 237 3.66 19.81 14.72
CA ILE A 237 3.01 20.14 16.01
C ILE A 237 4.05 20.58 17.03
N GLN A 238 4.73 21.69 16.74
CA GLN A 238 5.31 22.54 17.78
C GLN A 238 5.11 24.02 17.41
N SER A 239 4.07 24.64 17.98
CA SER A 239 4.01 26.08 18.25
C SER A 239 3.02 26.34 19.37
#